data_AF-A0A015IB11-F1
#
_entry.id   AF-A0A015IB11-F1
#
_cell.length_a   1.000
_cell.length_b   1.000
_cell.length_c   1.000
_cell.angle_alpha   90.00
_cell.angle_beta   90.00
_cell.angle_gamma   90.00
#
_symmetry.space_group_name_H-M   'P 1'
#
loop_
_entity.id
_entity.type
_entity.pdbx_description
1 polymer ?
#
loop_
_entity_poly.entity_id
_entity_poly.type
_entity_poly.pdbx_seq_one_letter_code
_entity_poly.pdbx_strand_id
1 'polypeptide(L)'
;MKDIDITYIEFTQKNQVTVTVHGPSKYENPEHAPCCLQQGPMIIGDYKFYNPASTNPTDLISTVWDGRQWVNGYSEDKSANIYDCLSGSFDCNTLYEGEVDYTRSDNFDSSKFPPPTGLVLLQMKVYAYCHYERRTTCERGCILTSYVIYNPPN
;
A
#
# COMPACT_ATOMS: atom_id res chain seq x y z
N MET A 1 -7.35 -15.46 5.19
CA MET A 1 -6.65 -14.23 5.63
C MET A 1 -6.68 -13.27 4.45
N LYS A 2 -6.82 -11.96 4.62
CA LYS A 2 -6.63 -11.05 3.47
C LYS A 2 -5.11 -10.93 3.29
N ASP A 3 -4.61 -11.29 2.11
CA ASP A 3 -3.17 -11.25 1.80
C ASP A 3 -2.61 -9.82 1.76
N ILE A 4 -3.47 -8.79 1.88
CA ILE A 4 -3.08 -7.39 1.99
C ILE A 4 -3.95 -6.74 3.07
N ASP A 5 -3.34 -6.08 4.05
CA ASP A 5 -4.04 -5.41 5.14
C ASP A 5 -3.27 -4.21 5.71
N ILE A 6 -3.98 -3.31 6.41
CA ILE A 6 -3.36 -2.24 7.21
C ILE A 6 -3.20 -2.76 8.64
N THR A 7 -1.96 -2.97 9.07
CA THR A 7 -1.65 -3.60 10.36
C THR A 7 -1.32 -2.59 11.46
N TYR A 8 -0.96 -1.36 11.10
CA TYR A 8 -0.61 -0.33 12.07
C TYR A 8 -0.90 1.07 11.54
N ILE A 9 -1.38 1.95 12.42
CA ILE A 9 -1.62 3.38 12.16
C ILE A 9 -1.28 4.16 13.43
N GLU A 10 -0.45 5.20 13.31
CA GLU A 10 -0.08 6.10 14.42
C GLU A 10 -0.03 7.56 13.97
N PHE A 11 -0.74 8.44 14.68
CA PHE A 11 -0.58 9.88 14.53
C PHE A 11 0.53 10.37 15.46
N THR A 12 1.39 11.26 14.98
CA THR A 12 2.54 11.78 15.73
C THR A 12 2.45 13.30 15.91
N GLN A 13 3.23 13.84 16.86
CA GLN A 13 3.27 15.29 17.22
C GLN A 13 3.62 16.23 16.06
N LYS A 14 4.16 15.73 14.94
CA LYS A 14 4.67 16.56 13.83
C LYS A 14 3.67 16.71 12.69
N ASN A 15 2.37 16.54 12.96
CA ASN A 15 1.35 16.40 11.91
C ASN A 15 1.72 15.32 10.89
N GLN A 16 2.31 14.24 11.38
CA GLN A 16 2.67 13.08 10.59
C GLN A 16 1.86 11.88 11.02
N VAL A 17 1.48 11.07 10.05
CA VAL A 17 0.82 9.79 10.28
C VAL A 17 1.70 8.68 9.71
N THR A 18 1.95 7.67 10.53
CA THR A 18 2.67 6.46 10.16
C THR A 18 1.68 5.34 9.90
N VAL A 19 1.82 4.64 8.78
CA VAL A 19 1.00 3.49 8.42
C VAL A 19 1.89 2.33 8.00
N THR A 20 1.60 1.15 8.52
CA THR A 20 2.18 -0.12 8.05
C THR A 20 1.13 -0.91 7.30
N VAL A 21 1.52 -1.37 6.12
CA VAL A 21 0.74 -2.25 5.26
C VAL A 21 1.44 -3.58 5.17
N HIS A 22 0.70 -4.64 5.45
CA HIS A 22 1.11 -6.01 5.18
C HIS A 22 0.72 -6.38 3.75
N GLY A 23 1.64 -6.99 3.00
CA GLY A 23 1.37 -7.55 1.68
C GLY A 23 1.57 -9.06 1.62
N PRO A 24 1.36 -9.67 0.45
CA PRO A 24 1.42 -11.11 0.30
C PRO A 24 2.85 -11.63 0.42
N SER A 25 3.02 -12.84 0.93
CA SER A 25 4.29 -13.55 0.87
C SER A 25 4.47 -14.22 -0.50
N LYS A 26 5.69 -14.19 -1.05
CA LYS A 26 6.01 -14.85 -2.34
C LYS A 26 5.71 -16.36 -2.37
N TYR A 27 5.51 -16.99 -1.22
CA TYR A 27 5.22 -18.42 -1.08
C TYR A 27 3.73 -18.75 -0.98
N GLU A 28 2.84 -17.77 -0.82
CA GLU A 28 1.44 -18.02 -0.42
C GLU A 28 0.51 -18.46 -1.56
N ASN A 29 0.90 -18.35 -2.84
CA ASN A 29 -0.02 -18.74 -3.90
C ASN A 29 0.65 -19.13 -5.24
N PRO A 30 0.82 -20.43 -5.54
CA PRO A 30 1.37 -20.90 -6.81
C PRO A 30 0.42 -20.78 -8.01
N GLU A 31 -0.86 -20.43 -7.81
CA GLU A 31 -1.87 -20.35 -8.87
C GLU A 31 -2.03 -18.94 -9.48
N HIS A 32 -1.37 -17.93 -8.90
CA HIS A 32 -1.47 -16.53 -9.36
C HIS A 32 -0.09 -15.99 -9.65
N ALA A 33 0.37 -16.05 -10.90
CA ALA A 33 1.70 -15.56 -11.22
C ALA A 33 1.82 -15.11 -12.71
N PRO A 34 2.34 -13.91 -12.98
CA PRO A 34 3.58 -13.80 -13.77
C PRO A 34 4.62 -14.76 -13.16
N CYS A 35 5.36 -15.52 -13.97
CA CYS A 35 6.18 -16.67 -13.55
C CYS A 35 7.05 -16.56 -12.27
N CYS A 36 7.36 -15.35 -11.79
CA CYS A 36 8.08 -15.10 -10.55
C CYS A 36 7.24 -14.24 -9.60
N LEU A 37 7.02 -14.72 -8.38
CA LEU A 37 6.30 -14.01 -7.33
C LEU A 37 7.24 -13.10 -6.54
N GLN A 38 6.90 -11.81 -6.45
CA GLN A 38 7.63 -10.82 -5.64
C GLN A 38 6.83 -10.48 -4.38
N GLN A 39 7.48 -10.39 -3.21
CA GLN A 39 6.78 -10.28 -1.93
C GLN A 39 6.38 -8.84 -1.54
N GLY A 40 5.31 -8.73 -0.76
CA GLY A 40 4.89 -7.49 -0.11
C GLY A 40 4.23 -6.44 -1.01
N PRO A 41 3.93 -5.25 -0.46
CA PRO A 41 3.38 -4.13 -1.21
C PRO A 41 4.41 -3.61 -2.22
N MET A 42 3.99 -3.45 -3.48
CA MET A 42 4.84 -2.95 -4.56
C MET A 42 4.48 -1.53 -4.94
N ILE A 43 3.18 -1.23 -5.00
CA ILE A 43 2.66 0.11 -5.28
C ILE A 43 1.60 0.44 -4.24
N ILE A 44 1.60 1.70 -3.83
CA ILE A 44 0.51 2.27 -3.07
C ILE A 44 -0.10 3.43 -3.83
N GLY A 45 -1.39 3.65 -3.63
CA GLY A 45 -2.08 4.80 -4.19
C GLY A 45 -3.18 5.29 -3.28
N ASP A 46 -3.68 6.48 -3.60
CA ASP A 46 -4.79 7.18 -2.95
C ASP A 46 -4.87 6.92 -1.44
N TYR A 47 -4.20 7.78 -0.67
CA TYR A 47 -4.10 7.66 0.78
C TYR A 47 -4.86 8.82 1.43
N LYS A 48 -6.03 8.52 2.00
CA LYS A 48 -7.06 9.51 2.35
C LYS A 48 -7.73 9.20 3.68
N PHE A 49 -8.08 10.25 4.43
CA PHE A 49 -8.87 10.17 5.65
C PHE A 49 -10.26 10.74 5.44
N TYR A 50 -11.26 10.09 6.01
CA TYR A 50 -12.66 10.45 5.95
C TYR A 50 -13.30 10.49 7.33
N ASN A 51 -14.41 11.20 7.44
CA ASN A 51 -15.34 11.01 8.55
C ASN A 51 -15.82 9.55 8.53
N PRO A 52 -15.98 8.91 9.71
CA PRO A 52 -16.19 7.46 9.79
C PRO A 52 -17.51 6.97 9.19
N ALA A 53 -18.43 7.88 8.83
CA ALA A 53 -19.72 7.53 8.25
C ALA A 53 -19.63 6.99 6.82
N SER A 54 -18.68 7.46 6.01
CA SER A 54 -18.56 7.02 4.61
C SER A 54 -17.22 7.41 3.96
N THR A 55 -16.92 6.85 2.79
CA THR A 55 -15.79 7.26 1.94
C THR A 55 -16.21 8.20 0.80
N ASN A 56 -17.35 8.88 0.95
CA ASN A 56 -17.83 9.83 -0.04
C ASN A 56 -16.93 11.08 -0.07
N PRO A 57 -16.78 11.76 -1.23
CA PRO A 57 -15.97 12.97 -1.33
C PRO A 57 -16.37 14.08 -0.35
N THR A 58 -17.66 14.17 0.01
CA THR A 58 -18.19 15.14 0.97
C THR A 58 -17.73 14.89 2.41
N ASP A 59 -17.29 13.66 2.70
CA ASP A 59 -16.82 13.22 4.01
C ASP A 59 -15.29 13.20 4.10
N LEU A 60 -14.58 13.65 3.06
CA LEU A 60 -13.12 13.69 3.02
C LEU A 60 -12.59 14.71 4.03
N ILE A 61 -11.78 14.23 4.97
CA ILE A 61 -11.06 15.05 5.95
C ILE A 61 -9.76 15.56 5.32
N SER A 62 -8.96 14.63 4.78
CA SER A 62 -7.62 14.96 4.28
C SER A 62 -7.16 13.97 3.22
N THR A 63 -6.50 14.50 2.20
CA THR A 63 -5.74 13.71 1.23
C THR A 63 -4.28 13.79 1.61
N VAL A 64 -3.71 12.68 2.07
CA VAL A 64 -2.29 12.58 2.41
C VAL A 64 -1.47 12.37 1.15
N TRP A 65 -1.99 11.55 0.23
CA TRP A 65 -1.39 11.33 -1.09
C TRP A 65 -2.48 11.08 -2.13
N ASP A 66 -2.33 11.70 -3.30
CA ASP A 66 -3.17 11.46 -4.47
C ASP A 66 -2.30 10.93 -5.61
N GLY A 67 -2.73 9.84 -6.24
CA GLY A 67 -1.95 9.16 -7.28
C GLY A 67 -1.34 7.86 -6.79
N ARG A 68 -0.30 7.40 -7.50
CA ARG A 68 0.33 6.08 -7.29
C ARG A 68 1.85 6.20 -7.27
N GLN A 69 2.49 5.41 -6.43
CA GLN A 69 3.95 5.33 -6.35
C GLN A 69 4.42 3.91 -6.06
N TRP A 70 5.54 3.54 -6.69
CA TRP A 70 6.31 2.37 -6.29
C TRP A 70 6.89 2.57 -4.90
N VAL A 71 6.90 1.50 -4.11
CA VAL A 71 7.39 1.52 -2.72
C VAL A 71 8.21 0.28 -2.43
N ASN A 72 8.72 0.18 -1.19
CA ASN A 72 9.39 -1.02 -0.73
C ASN A 72 10.60 -1.41 -1.60
N GLY A 73 11.26 -0.39 -2.15
CA GLY A 73 12.40 -0.49 -3.06
C GLY A 73 12.09 -1.02 -4.47
N TYR A 74 10.82 -1.34 -4.77
CA TYR A 74 10.39 -1.68 -6.12
C TYR A 74 10.41 -0.47 -7.05
N SER A 75 10.48 -0.79 -8.34
CA SER A 75 10.44 0.13 -9.47
C SER A 75 10.23 -0.71 -10.73
N GLU A 76 10.08 -0.07 -11.89
CA GLU A 76 9.90 -0.79 -13.16
C GLU A 76 11.05 -1.77 -13.45
N ASP A 77 12.29 -1.35 -13.21
CA ASP A 77 13.53 -2.14 -13.40
C ASP A 77 13.78 -3.20 -12.32
N LYS A 78 13.05 -3.13 -11.21
CA LYS A 78 13.13 -4.09 -10.08
C LYS A 78 11.87 -4.94 -9.95
N SER A 79 10.97 -4.86 -10.91
CA SER A 79 9.78 -5.70 -11.00
C SER A 79 9.98 -6.82 -12.02
N ALA A 80 9.22 -7.91 -11.89
CA ALA A 80 9.26 -9.00 -12.86
C ALA A 80 8.88 -8.48 -14.26
N ASN A 81 9.66 -8.87 -15.27
CA ASN A 81 9.32 -8.64 -16.67
C ASN A 81 8.62 -9.88 -17.23
N ILE A 82 7.45 -9.70 -17.84
CA ILE A 82 6.67 -10.83 -18.36
C ILE A 82 7.38 -11.55 -19.52
N TYR A 83 8.26 -10.89 -20.28
CA TYR A 83 9.00 -11.55 -21.34
C TYR A 83 10.08 -12.49 -20.81
N ASP A 84 10.72 -12.13 -19.71
CA ASP A 84 11.67 -13.02 -19.03
C ASP A 84 10.94 -14.28 -18.57
N CYS A 85 9.70 -14.12 -18.10
CA CYS A 85 8.80 -15.23 -17.79
C CYS A 85 8.44 -16.12 -18.97
N LEU A 86 8.14 -15.52 -20.12
CA LEU A 86 7.79 -16.26 -21.33
C LEU A 86 9.01 -17.00 -21.93
N SER A 87 10.23 -16.56 -21.63
CA SER A 87 11.46 -17.21 -22.12
C SER A 87 11.70 -18.60 -21.53
N GLY A 88 11.12 -18.89 -20.35
CA GLY A 88 11.28 -20.16 -19.63
C GLY A 88 12.68 -20.43 -19.07
N SER A 89 13.63 -19.50 -19.24
CA SER A 89 15.04 -19.64 -18.82
C SER A 89 15.44 -18.71 -17.68
N PHE A 90 14.51 -17.89 -17.21
CA PHE A 90 14.76 -16.87 -16.21
C PHE A 90 14.77 -17.46 -14.79
N ASP A 91 15.81 -17.14 -14.02
CA ASP A 91 15.92 -17.56 -12.62
C ASP A 91 15.21 -16.56 -11.69
N CYS A 92 14.04 -16.95 -11.19
CA CYS A 92 13.25 -16.13 -10.27
C CYS A 92 13.98 -15.77 -8.97
N ASN A 93 15.00 -16.53 -8.55
CA ASN A 93 15.75 -16.23 -7.32
C ASN A 93 16.65 -14.99 -7.46
N THR A 94 16.82 -14.47 -8.68
CA THR A 94 17.62 -13.28 -8.95
C THR A 94 16.83 -11.97 -8.91
N LEU A 95 15.50 -12.05 -8.82
CA LEU A 95 14.67 -10.85 -8.75
C LEU A 95 14.80 -10.16 -7.40
N TYR A 96 14.66 -8.84 -7.44
CA TYR A 96 14.54 -8.03 -6.24
C TYR A 96 13.29 -8.44 -5.44
N GLU A 97 13.47 -8.60 -4.14
CA GLU A 97 12.40 -8.85 -3.18
C GLU A 97 12.37 -7.67 -2.21
N GLY A 98 11.21 -7.02 -2.10
CA GLY A 98 10.94 -6.06 -1.04
C GLY A 98 10.63 -6.76 0.29
N GLU A 99 10.25 -6.01 1.31
CA GLU A 99 9.80 -6.56 2.58
C GLU A 99 8.31 -6.96 2.54
N VAL A 100 7.91 -7.93 3.36
CA VAL A 100 6.48 -8.31 3.44
C VAL A 100 5.64 -7.18 4.04
N ASP A 101 6.19 -6.45 5.00
CA ASP A 101 5.58 -5.27 5.61
C ASP A 101 6.24 -4.00 5.08
N TYR A 102 5.41 -3.01 4.73
CA TYR A 102 5.88 -1.70 4.30
C TYR A 102 5.31 -0.60 5.20
N THR A 103 6.20 0.15 5.84
CA THR A 103 5.85 1.30 6.69
C THR A 103 6.19 2.61 5.99
N ARG A 104 5.26 3.57 6.01
CA ARG A 104 5.48 4.94 5.56
C ARG A 104 5.00 5.95 6.60
N SER A 105 5.65 7.11 6.63
CA SER A 105 5.21 8.25 7.43
C SER A 105 5.03 9.47 6.53
N ASP A 106 3.89 10.13 6.63
CA ASP A 106 3.54 11.25 5.76
C ASP A 106 2.95 12.40 6.53
N ASN A 107 3.24 13.62 6.06
CA ASN A 107 2.64 14.83 6.60
C ASN A 107 1.17 14.93 6.16
N PHE A 108 0.32 15.43 7.05
CA PHE A 108 -1.08 15.73 6.74
C PHE A 108 -1.50 17.07 7.34
N ASP A 109 -2.57 17.65 6.81
CA ASP A 109 -3.21 18.84 7.39
C ASP A 109 -4.08 18.43 8.59
N SER A 110 -3.57 18.66 9.80
CA SER A 110 -4.27 18.32 11.05
C SER A 110 -5.43 19.25 11.40
N SER A 111 -5.53 20.43 10.76
CA SER A 111 -6.59 21.41 11.06
C SER A 111 -8.00 20.92 10.72
N LYS A 112 -8.11 19.90 9.86
CA LYS A 112 -9.37 19.31 9.39
C LYS A 112 -9.79 18.09 10.19
N PHE A 113 -8.90 17.55 11.03
CA PHE A 113 -9.19 16.36 11.82
C PHE A 113 -10.13 16.70 12.98
N PRO A 114 -10.90 15.71 13.46
CA PRO A 114 -11.71 15.90 14.67
C PRO A 114 -10.81 16.23 15.88
N PRO A 115 -11.39 16.70 17.00
CA PRO A 115 -10.64 16.79 18.25
C PRO A 115 -9.99 15.45 18.61
N PRO A 116 -8.88 15.45 19.39
CA PRO A 116 -8.27 14.23 19.89
C PRO A 116 -9.32 13.29 20.51
N THR A 117 -9.14 11.99 20.33
CA THR A 117 -10.12 10.91 20.61
C THR A 117 -11.24 10.73 19.58
N GLY A 118 -11.32 11.61 18.58
CA GLY A 118 -12.25 11.46 17.45
C GLY A 118 -11.90 10.26 16.56
N LEU A 119 -12.92 9.54 16.08
CA LEU A 119 -12.74 8.43 15.16
C LEU A 119 -12.64 8.94 13.72
N VAL A 120 -11.69 8.43 12.95
CA VAL A 120 -11.57 8.67 11.51
C VAL A 120 -11.45 7.36 10.73
N LEU A 121 -11.85 7.39 9.46
CA LEU A 121 -11.71 6.26 8.55
C LEU A 121 -10.55 6.53 7.60
N LEU A 122 -9.57 5.63 7.61
CA LEU A 122 -8.52 5.61 6.62
C LEU A 122 -8.94 4.80 5.40
N GLN A 123 -8.61 5.28 4.21
CA GLN A 123 -8.66 4.51 2.96
C GLN A 123 -7.30 4.59 2.25
N MET A 124 -6.84 3.45 1.75
CA MET A 124 -5.59 3.34 0.99
C MET A 124 -5.73 2.29 -0.12
N LYS A 125 -5.17 2.56 -1.30
CA LYS A 125 -5.03 1.55 -2.36
C LYS A 125 -3.65 0.92 -2.28
N VAL A 126 -3.60 -0.41 -2.34
CA VAL A 126 -2.34 -1.16 -2.29
C VAL A 126 -2.36 -2.19 -3.40
N TYR A 127 -1.23 -2.31 -4.10
CA TYR A 127 -1.04 -3.26 -5.18
C TYR A 127 0.23 -4.09 -4.94
N ALA A 128 0.13 -5.38 -5.28
CA ALA A 128 1.17 -6.37 -5.18
C ALA A 128 1.13 -7.27 -6.43
N TYR A 129 2.16 -8.10 -6.61
CA TYR A 129 2.34 -8.95 -7.80
C TYR A 129 2.20 -8.14 -9.09
N CYS A 130 2.98 -7.05 -9.16
CA CYS A 130 3.06 -6.16 -10.31
C CYS A 130 4.20 -6.57 -11.23
N HIS A 131 3.96 -6.51 -12.54
CA HIS A 131 4.96 -6.76 -13.57
C HIS A 131 4.99 -5.61 -14.58
N TYR A 132 6.10 -5.47 -15.30
CA TYR A 132 6.31 -4.41 -16.27
C TYR A 132 6.59 -4.95 -17.68
N GLU A 133 5.80 -4.49 -18.66
CA GLU A 133 5.93 -4.84 -20.08
C GLU A 133 5.65 -3.62 -20.98
N ARG A 134 6.29 -2.48 -20.71
CA ARG A 134 5.97 -1.10 -21.23
C ARG A 134 4.91 -0.35 -20.42
N ARG A 135 4.11 -1.07 -19.64
CA ARG A 135 3.23 -0.51 -18.61
C ARG A 135 3.23 -1.42 -17.41
N THR A 136 2.90 -0.85 -16.26
CA THR A 136 2.74 -1.61 -15.03
C THR A 136 1.36 -2.24 -14.98
N THR A 137 1.31 -3.56 -14.78
CA THR A 137 0.10 -4.33 -14.53
C THR A 137 0.25 -5.02 -13.17
N CYS A 138 -0.78 -5.00 -12.33
CA CYS A 138 -0.76 -5.66 -11.02
C CYS A 138 -1.88 -6.67 -10.92
N GLU A 139 -1.53 -7.92 -10.62
CA GLU A 139 -2.48 -9.04 -10.48
C GLU A 139 -3.22 -9.01 -9.14
N ARG A 140 -2.70 -8.28 -8.15
CA ARG A 140 -3.35 -8.10 -6.85
C ARG A 140 -3.44 -6.63 -6.49
N GLY A 141 -4.65 -6.18 -6.21
CA GLY A 141 -4.92 -4.84 -5.73
C GLY A 141 -6.07 -4.84 -4.74
N CYS A 142 -5.93 -4.10 -3.65
CA CYS A 142 -7.00 -3.93 -2.67
C CYS A 142 -7.20 -2.45 -2.34
N ILE A 143 -8.47 -2.06 -2.14
CA ILE A 143 -8.81 -0.84 -1.44
C ILE A 143 -8.97 -1.23 0.03
N LEU A 144 -8.02 -0.82 0.83
CA LEU A 144 -8.01 -1.08 2.26
C LEU A 144 -8.70 0.07 2.97
N THR A 145 -9.49 -0.28 3.99
CA THR A 145 -10.07 0.69 4.90
C THR A 145 -9.82 0.26 6.34
N SER A 146 -9.55 1.23 7.21
CA SER A 146 -9.32 0.96 8.63
C SER A 146 -9.80 2.12 9.49
N TYR A 147 -10.47 1.81 10.59
CA TYR A 147 -10.89 2.82 11.57
C TYR A 147 -9.74 3.07 12.54
N VAL A 148 -9.46 4.34 12.80
CA VAL A 148 -8.41 4.73 13.74
C VAL A 148 -8.87 5.92 14.56
N ILE A 149 -8.47 5.93 15.83
CA ILE A 149 -8.70 7.07 16.71
C ILE A 149 -7.63 8.11 16.41
N TYR A 150 -8.06 9.31 16.04
CA TYR A 150 -7.18 10.46 15.94
C TYR A 150 -6.74 10.88 17.34
N ASN A 151 -5.51 10.52 17.70
CA ASN A 151 -4.93 10.81 19.00
C ASN A 151 -3.44 11.15 18.85
N PRO A 152 -3.10 12.29 18.24
CA PRO A 152 -1.71 12.72 18.16
C PRO A 152 -1.17 12.95 19.59
N PRO A 153 0.09 12.58 19.88
CA PRO A 153 0.70 12.88 21.16
C PRO A 153 0.79 14.41 21.36
N ASN A 154 0.70 14.86 22.62
CA ASN A 154 0.78 16.27 23.02
C ASN A 154 2.19 16.82 22.93
#